data_AF-A0A6J6C959-F1
#
_entry.id   AF-A0A6J6C959-F1
#
_cell.length_a   1.000
_cell.length_b   1.000
_cell.length_c   1.000
_cell.angle_alpha   90.00
_cell.angle_beta   90.00
_cell.angle_gamma   90.00
#
_symmetry.space_group_name_H-M   'P 1'
#
loop_
_entity.id
_entity.type
_entity.pdbx_description
1 polymer ?
#
loop_
_entity_poly.entity_id
_entity_poly.type
_entity_poly.pdbx_seq_one_letter_code
_entity_poly.pdbx_strand_id
1 'polypeptide(L)'
;MALSGVPSRGLDSRGDISNWLDLTNIWMKKKLGKEFAFDTYKSSYDVSFMKSSVSAKDIAAKDLLDPKSKIKGITILDRLRNEFVKQAGSAVSKKYLLFVVDAAMSKSYCGLGQQPGRIAMATPRGDCWDPTKGYLAQIAKLNSPSATIAHELIHNTGVGHPCGQQSDLMIGSGCKLSSSPIEITLDAQRKLYVGTSKAGANILKAKFWKK
;
A
#
# COMPACT_ATOMS: atom_id res chain seq x y z
N MET A 1 13.04 0.25 1.85
CA MET A 1 13.95 1.39 1.57
C MET A 1 14.19 2.20 2.83
N ALA A 2 15.40 2.74 2.98
CA ALA A 2 15.74 3.65 4.08
C ALA A 2 15.70 5.10 3.58
N LEU A 3 15.07 5.97 4.36
CA LEU A 3 15.07 7.41 4.10
C LEU A 3 16.35 8.05 4.65
N SER A 4 16.70 9.22 4.11
CA SER A 4 17.81 10.00 4.62
C SER A 4 17.66 10.27 6.13
N GLY A 5 18.71 9.98 6.90
CA GLY A 5 18.73 10.15 8.36
C GLY A 5 17.97 9.09 9.16
N VAL A 6 17.46 8.02 8.53
CA VAL A 6 16.74 6.94 9.23
C VAL A 6 17.56 5.64 9.17
N PRO A 7 18.00 5.08 10.31
CA PRO A 7 18.66 3.78 10.33
C PRO A 7 17.75 2.68 9.79
N SER A 8 18.28 1.88 8.87
CA SER A 8 17.56 0.73 8.30
C SER A 8 17.39 -0.37 9.36
N ARG A 9 16.18 -0.93 9.47
CA ARG A 9 15.92 -2.16 10.25
C ARG A 9 16.20 -3.46 9.49
N GLY A 10 16.66 -3.38 8.24
CA GLY A 10 16.95 -4.56 7.41
C GLY A 10 15.71 -5.41 7.07
N LEU A 11 14.53 -4.78 6.93
CA LEU A 11 13.26 -5.46 6.66
C LEU A 11 13.30 -6.35 5.39
N ASP A 12 14.07 -5.93 4.40
CA ASP A 12 14.39 -6.68 3.19
C ASP A 12 15.27 -7.90 3.50
N SER A 13 16.36 -7.72 4.26
CA SER A 13 17.28 -8.81 4.62
C SER A 13 16.71 -9.85 5.59
N ARG A 14 15.74 -9.48 6.43
CA ARG A 14 15.11 -10.38 7.42
C ARG A 14 13.93 -11.17 6.85
N GLY A 15 13.54 -10.93 5.60
CA GLY A 15 12.38 -11.57 4.97
C GLY A 15 11.02 -11.02 5.39
N ASP A 16 10.98 -9.93 6.18
CA ASP A 16 9.73 -9.30 6.63
C ASP A 16 8.87 -8.88 5.44
N ILE A 17 9.49 -8.25 4.43
CA ILE A 17 8.78 -7.79 3.22
C ILE A 17 8.18 -8.99 2.48
N SER A 18 8.94 -10.06 2.29
CA SER A 18 8.44 -11.28 1.63
C SER A 18 7.23 -11.85 2.36
N ASN A 19 7.29 -11.96 3.68
CA ASN A 19 6.18 -12.43 4.52
C ASN A 19 4.93 -11.58 4.36
N TRP A 20 5.08 -10.24 4.25
CA TRP A 20 3.95 -9.34 4.03
C TRP A 20 3.34 -9.51 2.63
N LEU A 21 4.18 -9.63 1.59
CA LEU A 21 3.71 -9.86 0.22
C LEU A 21 2.99 -11.20 0.08
N ASP A 22 3.50 -12.25 0.74
CA ASP A 22 2.85 -13.57 0.79
C ASP A 22 1.50 -13.51 1.50
N LEU A 23 1.45 -12.92 2.70
CA LEU A 23 0.20 -12.81 3.44
C LEU A 23 -0.84 -11.96 2.68
N THR A 24 -0.41 -10.87 2.04
CA THR A 24 -1.25 -10.09 1.13
C THR A 24 -1.82 -11.01 0.04
N ASN A 25 -0.99 -11.78 -0.68
CA ASN A 25 -1.47 -12.66 -1.75
C ASN A 25 -2.38 -13.79 -1.26
N ILE A 26 -2.06 -14.44 -0.13
CA ILE A 26 -2.89 -15.46 0.50
C ILE A 26 -4.28 -14.89 0.80
N TRP A 27 -4.33 -13.70 1.39
CA TRP A 27 -5.59 -13.06 1.74
C TRP A 27 -6.37 -12.59 0.51
N MET A 28 -5.71 -11.99 -0.49
CA MET A 28 -6.35 -11.58 -1.75
C MET A 28 -6.92 -12.78 -2.50
N LYS A 29 -6.19 -13.90 -2.53
CA LYS A 29 -6.68 -15.15 -3.13
C LYS A 29 -7.91 -15.67 -2.41
N LYS A 30 -7.90 -15.65 -1.07
CA LYS A 30 -9.06 -16.05 -0.27
C LYS A 30 -10.29 -15.16 -0.51
N LYS A 31 -10.11 -13.84 -0.64
CA LYS A 31 -11.22 -12.88 -0.75
C LYS A 31 -11.74 -12.69 -2.18
N LEU A 32 -10.86 -12.74 -3.18
CA LEU A 32 -11.17 -12.40 -4.58
C LEU A 32 -10.84 -13.50 -5.58
N GLY A 33 -10.12 -14.56 -5.19
CA GLY A 33 -9.56 -15.53 -6.12
C GLY A 33 -8.48 -14.93 -7.04
N LYS A 34 -7.85 -13.83 -6.62
CA LYS A 34 -6.81 -13.11 -7.37
C LYS A 34 -5.57 -12.92 -6.52
N GLU A 35 -4.41 -12.91 -7.17
CA GLU A 35 -3.10 -12.65 -6.54
C GLU A 35 -2.42 -11.52 -7.31
N PHE A 36 -1.69 -10.64 -6.62
CA PHE A 36 -0.84 -9.65 -7.25
C PHE A 36 0.36 -10.33 -7.94
N ALA A 37 0.71 -9.85 -9.12
CA ALA A 37 1.89 -10.25 -9.88
C ALA A 37 3.12 -9.46 -9.41
N PHE A 38 3.58 -9.72 -8.19
CA PHE A 38 4.87 -9.22 -7.73
C PHE A 38 6.00 -9.85 -8.54
N ASP A 39 7.00 -9.04 -8.92
CA ASP A 39 8.15 -9.51 -9.67
C ASP A 39 8.99 -10.48 -8.81
N THR A 40 9.56 -11.49 -9.46
CA THR A 40 10.38 -12.51 -8.81
C THR A 40 11.67 -12.74 -9.59
N TYR A 41 12.75 -13.04 -8.87
CA TYR A 41 14.03 -13.47 -9.41
C TYR A 41 14.48 -14.71 -8.67
N LYS A 42 14.82 -15.79 -9.40
CA LYS A 42 15.18 -17.10 -8.83
C LYS A 42 14.16 -17.60 -7.78
N SER A 43 12.88 -17.51 -8.13
CA SER A 43 11.74 -17.94 -7.28
C SER A 43 11.57 -17.19 -5.96
N SER A 44 12.27 -16.06 -5.76
CA SER A 44 12.08 -15.16 -4.62
C SER A 44 11.56 -13.80 -5.10
N TYR A 45 10.86 -13.05 -4.25
CA TYR A 45 10.46 -11.68 -4.61
C TYR A 45 11.67 -10.83 -4.96
N ASP A 46 11.59 -10.11 -6.08
CA ASP A 46 12.63 -9.19 -6.53
C ASP A 46 12.50 -7.87 -5.76
N VAL A 47 13.03 -7.87 -4.53
CA VAL A 47 13.04 -6.71 -3.64
C VAL A 47 14.40 -6.05 -3.71
N SER A 48 14.44 -4.81 -4.19
CA SER A 48 15.65 -4.00 -4.23
C SER A 48 15.69 -2.98 -3.11
N PHE A 49 16.87 -2.77 -2.53
CA PHE A 49 17.11 -1.66 -1.61
C PHE A 49 17.35 -0.37 -2.39
N MET A 50 16.74 0.71 -1.92
CA MET A 50 16.90 2.06 -2.46
C MET A 50 17.25 3.01 -1.31
N LYS A 51 18.27 3.86 -1.51
CA LYS A 51 18.51 5.03 -0.65
C LYS A 51 17.81 6.22 -1.28
N SER A 52 17.02 6.95 -0.53
CA SER A 52 16.29 8.10 -1.04
C SER A 52 16.74 9.41 -0.39
N SER A 53 16.73 10.48 -1.18
CA SER A 53 16.94 11.84 -0.65
C SER A 53 15.69 12.37 0.07
N VAL A 54 14.53 11.73 -0.15
CA VAL A 54 13.31 11.97 0.60
C VAL A 54 13.57 11.74 2.09
N SER A 55 13.27 12.75 2.90
CA SER A 55 13.47 12.70 4.35
C SER A 55 12.27 12.12 5.08
N ALA A 56 12.45 11.64 6.31
CA ALA A 56 11.32 11.28 7.18
C ALA A 56 10.37 12.45 7.43
N LYS A 57 10.88 13.69 7.45
CA LYS A 57 10.06 14.90 7.59
C LYS A 57 9.18 15.11 6.37
N ASP A 58 9.66 14.79 5.18
CA ASP A 58 8.91 14.94 3.93
C ASP A 58 7.67 14.02 3.93
N ILE A 59 7.83 12.77 4.38
CA ILE A 59 6.71 11.80 4.43
C ILE A 59 5.82 11.97 5.66
N ALA A 60 6.27 12.71 6.67
CA ALA A 60 5.47 13.06 7.84
C ALA A 60 4.71 14.38 7.67
N ALA A 61 5.09 15.22 6.71
CA ALA A 61 4.43 16.48 6.41
C ALA A 61 3.09 16.23 5.70
N LYS A 62 1.97 16.50 6.38
CA LYS A 62 0.61 16.32 5.85
C LYS A 62 0.39 17.02 4.50
N ASP A 63 1.03 18.17 4.30
CA ASP A 63 0.93 18.96 3.07
C ASP A 63 1.56 18.28 1.85
N LEU A 64 2.44 17.28 2.01
CA LEU A 64 2.98 16.49 0.89
C LEU A 64 2.21 15.17 0.67
N LEU A 65 1.29 14.86 1.57
CA LEU A 65 0.42 13.69 1.53
C LEU A 65 -0.96 14.01 0.95
N ASP A 66 -1.36 15.29 0.91
CA ASP A 66 -2.58 15.75 0.25
C ASP A 66 -2.40 15.75 -1.28
N PRO A 67 -3.16 14.93 -2.04
CA PRO A 67 -3.14 14.94 -3.50
C PRO A 67 -3.50 16.30 -4.12
N LYS A 68 -4.12 17.20 -3.35
CA LYS A 68 -4.49 18.57 -3.77
C LYS A 68 -3.44 19.62 -3.42
N SER A 69 -2.36 19.26 -2.73
CA SER A 69 -1.32 20.19 -2.35
C SER A 69 -0.61 20.76 -3.59
N LYS A 70 -0.74 22.07 -3.76
CA LYS A 70 -0.19 22.84 -4.90
C LYS A 70 1.28 23.22 -4.70
N ILE A 71 2.05 22.51 -3.87
CA ILE A 71 3.49 22.74 -3.76
C ILE A 71 4.17 22.08 -4.97
N LYS A 72 4.21 22.82 -6.09
CA LYS A 72 5.02 22.58 -7.31
C LYS A 72 4.99 21.14 -7.90
N GLY A 73 3.79 20.59 -8.11
CA GLY A 73 3.54 19.63 -9.20
C GLY A 73 4.23 18.27 -9.17
N ILE A 74 4.89 17.88 -8.07
CA ILE A 74 5.52 16.56 -7.93
C ILE A 74 5.13 15.99 -6.56
N THR A 75 4.31 14.94 -6.55
CA THR A 75 3.93 14.25 -5.31
C THR A 75 5.12 13.51 -4.71
N ILE A 76 5.02 13.08 -3.45
CA ILE A 76 6.05 12.24 -2.83
C ILE A 76 6.28 10.94 -3.59
N LEU A 77 5.21 10.34 -4.13
CA LEU A 77 5.28 9.13 -4.96
C LEU A 77 6.03 9.39 -6.28
N ASP A 78 5.82 10.55 -6.90
CA ASP A 78 6.55 10.95 -8.10
C ASP A 78 8.04 11.19 -7.82
N ARG A 79 8.39 11.79 -6.67
CA ARG A 79 9.79 11.95 -6.24
C ARG A 79 10.47 10.59 -6.07
N LEU A 80 9.82 9.66 -5.37
CA LEU A 80 10.34 8.30 -5.14
C LEU A 80 10.54 7.56 -6.48
N ARG A 81 9.57 7.62 -7.38
CA ARG A 81 9.71 7.04 -8.73
C ARG A 81 10.86 7.66 -9.52
N ASN A 82 11.00 8.97 -9.51
CA ASN A 82 12.05 9.65 -10.26
C ASN A 82 13.45 9.26 -9.72
N GLU A 83 13.61 9.14 -8.41
CA GLU A 83 14.84 8.65 -7.81
C GLU A 83 15.10 7.17 -8.13
N PHE A 84 14.07 6.32 -8.08
CA PHE A 84 14.20 4.91 -8.46
C PHE A 84 14.66 4.77 -9.91
N VAL A 85 14.04 5.49 -10.86
CA VAL A 85 14.42 5.45 -12.28
C VAL A 85 15.87 5.91 -12.49
N LYS A 86 16.31 6.95 -11.76
CA LYS A 86 17.72 7.40 -11.81
C LYS A 86 18.69 6.34 -11.31
N GLN A 87 18.33 5.58 -10.27
CA GLN A 87 19.19 4.53 -9.70
C GLN A 87 19.15 3.23 -10.51
N ALA A 88 18.00 2.84 -11.04
CA ALA A 88 17.80 1.61 -11.79
C ALA A 88 18.31 1.70 -13.25
N GLY A 89 18.64 2.90 -13.74
CA GLY A 89 19.19 3.12 -15.08
C GLY A 89 18.21 2.84 -16.24
N SER A 90 16.95 2.54 -15.97
CA SER A 90 15.94 2.28 -17.00
C SER A 90 14.53 2.70 -16.55
N ALA A 91 13.70 3.06 -17.54
CA ALA A 91 12.33 3.47 -17.28
C ALA A 91 11.44 2.23 -17.03
N VAL A 92 10.90 2.13 -15.81
CA VAL A 92 9.89 1.13 -15.40
C VAL A 92 8.48 1.45 -15.92
N SER A 93 8.37 2.02 -17.12
CA SER A 93 7.14 2.67 -17.64
C SER A 93 5.90 1.77 -17.68
N LYS A 94 6.05 0.44 -17.67
CA LYS A 94 4.95 -0.54 -17.70
C LYS A 94 4.71 -1.26 -16.37
N LYS A 95 5.54 -1.03 -15.35
CA LYS A 95 5.45 -1.71 -14.04
C LYS A 95 4.67 -0.88 -13.04
N TYR A 96 4.08 -1.56 -12.07
CA TYR A 96 3.59 -0.95 -10.84
C TYR A 96 4.73 -0.96 -9.83
N LEU A 97 4.95 0.16 -9.15
CA LEU A 97 5.98 0.32 -8.14
C LEU A 97 5.34 0.32 -6.75
N LEU A 98 5.87 -0.52 -5.86
CA LEU A 98 5.54 -0.52 -4.45
C LEU A 98 6.79 -0.12 -3.66
N PHE A 99 6.74 1.02 -2.98
CA PHE A 99 7.78 1.47 -2.08
C PHE A 99 7.45 1.07 -0.64
N VAL A 100 8.23 0.17 -0.04
CA VAL A 100 8.13 -0.11 1.40
C VAL A 100 9.13 0.77 2.15
N VAL A 101 8.63 1.79 2.86
CA VAL A 101 9.44 2.85 3.46
C VAL A 101 9.60 2.61 4.97
N ASP A 102 10.83 2.49 5.44
CA ASP A 102 11.10 2.25 6.86
C ASP A 102 11.13 3.53 7.71
N ALA A 103 10.10 4.37 7.59
CA ALA A 103 9.96 5.59 8.38
C ALA A 103 8.49 5.91 8.66
N ALA A 104 8.22 6.52 9.82
CA ALA A 104 6.86 6.86 10.22
C ALA A 104 6.29 7.99 9.35
N MET A 105 5.03 7.87 8.98
CA MET A 105 4.25 8.92 8.35
C MET A 105 3.44 9.68 9.41
N SER A 106 2.68 10.70 8.99
CA SER A 106 1.79 11.41 9.91
C SER A 106 0.74 10.46 10.52
N LYS A 107 0.24 10.78 11.73
CA LYS A 107 -0.56 9.91 12.64
C LYS A 107 -1.81 9.21 12.02
N SER A 108 -2.20 9.54 10.79
CA SER A 108 -3.34 8.97 10.09
C SER A 108 -3.01 8.23 8.79
N TYR A 109 -1.72 8.11 8.44
CA TYR A 109 -1.29 7.52 7.17
C TYR A 109 -0.38 6.33 7.41
N CYS A 110 -0.71 5.22 6.75
CA CYS A 110 0.13 4.03 6.68
C CYS A 110 0.70 3.79 5.29
N GLY A 111 0.19 4.50 4.30
CA GLY A 111 0.66 4.46 2.95
C GLY A 111 0.07 5.57 2.11
N LEU A 112 0.42 5.53 0.82
CA LEU A 112 -0.16 6.35 -0.23
C LEU A 112 -0.18 5.55 -1.53
N GLY A 113 -1.32 5.49 -2.18
CA GLY A 113 -1.48 5.02 -3.55
C GLY A 113 -1.84 6.16 -4.47
N GLN A 114 -1.28 6.16 -5.69
CA GLN A 114 -1.84 6.99 -6.75
C GLN A 114 -3.26 6.53 -7.07
N GLN A 115 -4.18 7.45 -7.34
CA GLN A 115 -5.58 7.13 -7.58
C GLN A 115 -6.15 7.90 -8.79
N PRO A 116 -6.26 7.28 -9.98
CA PRO A 116 -5.58 6.05 -10.41
C PRO A 116 -4.09 6.28 -10.68
N GLY A 117 -3.30 5.21 -10.78
CA GLY A 117 -1.89 5.31 -11.13
C GLY A 117 -1.14 3.98 -11.11
N ARG A 118 0.17 4.03 -10.86
CA ARG A 118 1.04 2.84 -10.83
C ARG A 118 2.06 2.87 -9.71
N ILE A 119 1.88 3.72 -8.72
CA ILE A 119 2.83 3.90 -7.63
C ILE A 119 2.06 3.82 -6.33
N ALA A 120 2.53 2.94 -5.44
CA ALA A 120 2.06 2.84 -4.08
C ALA A 120 3.26 2.90 -3.13
N MET A 121 3.00 3.32 -1.91
CA MET A 121 3.95 3.35 -0.81
C MET A 121 3.27 2.82 0.44
N ALA A 122 3.98 2.01 1.23
CA ALA A 122 3.51 1.53 2.53
C ALA A 122 4.62 1.70 3.58
N THR A 123 4.23 1.97 4.83
CA THR A 123 5.15 2.04 5.96
C THR A 123 4.75 1.08 7.10
N PRO A 124 5.72 0.30 7.63
CA PRO A 124 5.54 -0.50 8.84
C PRO A 124 6.05 0.24 10.10
N ARG A 125 5.86 1.56 10.19
CA ARG A 125 6.29 2.41 11.31
C ARG A 125 5.12 3.24 11.84
N GLY A 126 5.31 3.80 13.04
CA GLY A 126 4.26 4.55 13.73
C GLY A 126 3.08 3.64 14.11
N ASP A 127 1.87 4.20 14.11
CA ASP A 127 0.65 3.48 14.52
C ASP A 127 0.19 2.39 13.51
N CYS A 128 0.89 2.32 12.37
CA CYS A 128 0.67 1.39 11.26
C CYS A 128 1.28 0.02 11.48
N TRP A 129 2.15 -0.10 12.48
CA TRP A 129 2.67 -1.39 12.91
C TRP A 129 2.80 -1.38 14.43
N ASP A 130 1.88 -2.09 15.06
CA ASP A 130 1.84 -2.26 16.50
C ASP A 130 1.86 -3.77 16.80
N PRO A 131 2.88 -4.28 17.50
CA PRO A 131 2.95 -5.68 17.90
C PRO A 131 1.71 -6.14 18.68
N THR A 132 1.09 -5.25 19.46
CA THR A 132 -0.14 -5.54 20.22
C THR A 132 -1.36 -5.68 19.30
N LYS A 133 -1.41 -4.93 18.19
CA LYS A 133 -2.39 -5.13 17.11
C LYS A 133 -2.11 -6.39 16.28
N GLY A 134 -0.95 -7.04 16.46
CA GLY A 134 -0.68 -8.37 15.91
C GLY A 134 -1.70 -9.43 16.37
N TYR A 135 -2.28 -9.27 17.56
CA TYR A 135 -3.40 -10.10 18.03
C TYR A 135 -4.67 -9.87 17.19
N LEU A 136 -4.98 -8.61 16.85
CA LEU A 136 -6.11 -8.28 15.96
C LEU A 136 -5.89 -8.79 14.53
N ALA A 137 -4.64 -8.86 14.07
CA ALA A 137 -4.29 -9.43 12.78
C ALA A 137 -4.58 -10.94 12.70
N GLN A 138 -4.51 -11.67 13.81
CA GLN A 138 -4.92 -13.08 13.87
C GLN A 138 -6.43 -13.24 13.68
N ILE A 139 -7.21 -12.32 14.26
CA ILE A 139 -8.67 -12.27 14.14
C ILE A 139 -9.09 -11.85 12.72
N ALA A 140 -8.47 -10.80 12.18
CA ALA A 140 -8.71 -10.31 10.81
C ALA A 140 -8.04 -11.15 9.70
N LYS A 141 -7.16 -12.09 10.09
CA LYS A 141 -6.29 -12.91 9.22
C LYS A 141 -5.42 -12.10 8.25
N LEU A 142 -5.18 -10.83 8.54
CA LEU A 142 -4.36 -9.91 7.75
C LEU A 142 -3.69 -8.91 8.67
N ASN A 143 -2.36 -8.84 8.64
CA ASN A 143 -1.62 -7.87 9.44
C ASN A 143 -1.63 -6.48 8.79
N SER A 144 -1.35 -5.46 9.59
CA SER A 144 -1.42 -4.06 9.15
C SER A 144 -0.53 -3.76 7.94
N PRO A 145 0.77 -4.14 7.89
CA PRO A 145 1.59 -3.95 6.69
C PRO A 145 1.00 -4.58 5.42
N SER A 146 0.49 -5.81 5.52
CA SER A 146 -0.11 -6.53 4.37
C SER A 146 -1.43 -5.90 3.93
N ALA A 147 -2.24 -5.42 4.89
CA ALA A 147 -3.46 -4.69 4.64
C ALA A 147 -3.19 -3.35 3.94
N THR A 148 -2.22 -2.59 4.43
CA THR A 148 -1.77 -1.35 3.80
C THR A 148 -1.27 -1.62 2.37
N ILE A 149 -0.40 -2.61 2.16
CA ILE A 149 0.06 -2.95 0.80
C ILE A 149 -1.13 -3.22 -0.13
N ALA A 150 -2.09 -4.05 0.29
CA ALA A 150 -3.28 -4.33 -0.52
C ALA A 150 -4.11 -3.07 -0.79
N HIS A 151 -4.34 -2.24 0.24
CA HIS A 151 -5.10 -0.99 0.16
C HIS A 151 -4.49 -0.01 -0.85
N GLU A 152 -3.21 0.29 -0.71
CA GLU A 152 -2.53 1.26 -1.57
C GLU A 152 -2.36 0.76 -3.01
N LEU A 153 -2.20 -0.56 -3.20
CA LEU A 153 -2.20 -1.13 -4.55
C LEU A 153 -3.58 -1.08 -5.21
N ILE A 154 -4.67 -1.21 -4.44
CA ILE A 154 -6.03 -1.06 -4.97
C ILE A 154 -6.31 0.39 -5.38
N HIS A 155 -5.80 1.40 -4.65
CA HIS A 155 -5.90 2.80 -5.06
C HIS A 155 -5.40 3.03 -6.49
N ASN A 156 -4.36 2.32 -6.94
CA ASN A 156 -3.85 2.42 -8.31
C ASN A 156 -4.88 2.10 -9.40
N THR A 157 -5.98 1.43 -9.06
CA THR A 157 -7.12 1.20 -9.97
C THR A 157 -8.08 2.39 -10.07
N GLY A 158 -7.89 3.43 -9.26
CA GLY A 158 -8.79 4.58 -9.15
C GLY A 158 -9.86 4.43 -8.06
N VAL A 159 -9.86 3.31 -7.34
CA VAL A 159 -10.75 3.10 -6.18
C VAL A 159 -10.43 4.10 -5.09
N GLY A 160 -11.43 4.85 -4.65
CA GLY A 160 -11.33 5.78 -3.53
C GLY A 160 -11.69 5.12 -2.21
N HIS A 161 -11.96 5.97 -1.21
CA HIS A 161 -12.41 5.51 0.10
C HIS A 161 -13.95 5.53 0.22
N PRO A 162 -14.67 4.43 -0.08
CA PRO A 162 -16.10 4.41 0.13
C PRO A 162 -16.48 4.41 1.62
N CYS A 163 -17.59 5.07 1.94
CA CYS A 163 -18.32 4.86 3.18
C CYS A 163 -19.48 3.91 2.91
N GLY A 164 -19.50 2.74 3.54
CA GLY A 164 -20.60 1.79 3.36
C GLY A 164 -20.46 0.50 4.17
N GLN A 165 -19.24 0.07 4.46
CA GLN A 165 -18.98 -1.13 5.26
C GLN A 165 -17.75 -0.92 6.12
N GLN A 166 -17.91 -0.98 7.44
CA GLN A 166 -16.82 -0.71 8.38
C GLN A 166 -15.64 -1.68 8.23
N SER A 167 -15.92 -2.91 7.82
CA SER A 167 -14.91 -3.93 7.57
C SER A 167 -14.20 -3.77 6.23
N ASP A 168 -14.60 -2.84 5.36
CA ASP A 168 -14.02 -2.71 4.03
C ASP A 168 -12.56 -2.26 4.12
N LEU A 169 -11.66 -2.95 3.43
CA LEU A 169 -10.25 -2.59 3.36
C LEU A 169 -10.06 -1.15 2.90
N MET A 170 -10.89 -0.67 1.97
CA MET A 170 -10.83 0.67 1.38
C MET A 170 -11.64 1.71 2.17
N ILE A 171 -12.06 1.44 3.41
CA ILE A 171 -12.85 2.43 4.15
C ILE A 171 -12.08 3.72 4.45
N GLY A 172 -12.77 4.86 4.36
CA GLY A 172 -12.22 6.18 4.70
C GLY A 172 -12.30 6.51 6.18
N SER A 173 -11.32 7.28 6.68
CA SER A 173 -11.25 7.72 8.08
C SER A 173 -12.39 8.65 8.52
N GLY A 174 -13.11 9.25 7.57
CA GLY A 174 -14.26 10.13 7.83
C GLY A 174 -15.61 9.42 7.94
N CYS A 175 -15.66 8.09 7.75
CA CYS A 175 -16.91 7.34 7.81
C CYS A 175 -17.35 7.13 9.27
N LYS A 176 -18.65 7.25 9.56
CA LYS A 176 -19.20 6.89 10.88
C LYS A 176 -19.12 5.37 11.06
N LEU A 177 -18.28 4.92 11.98
CA LEU A 177 -18.02 3.51 12.24
C LEU A 177 -18.77 3.07 13.51
N SER A 178 -19.70 2.13 13.38
CA SER A 178 -20.42 1.52 14.51
C SER A 178 -19.78 0.17 14.88
N SER A 179 -18.98 0.15 15.95
CA SER A 179 -18.31 -1.02 16.57
C SER A 179 -17.29 -1.77 15.70
N SER A 180 -16.17 -2.18 16.27
CA SER A 180 -15.02 -2.73 15.54
C SER A 180 -15.39 -3.96 14.68
N PRO A 181 -15.05 -3.98 13.39
CA PRO A 181 -15.29 -5.13 12.54
C PRO A 181 -14.31 -6.24 12.95
N ILE A 182 -14.80 -7.47 13.05
CA ILE A 182 -14.00 -8.62 13.51
C ILE A 182 -13.10 -9.16 12.38
N GLU A 183 -13.48 -9.02 11.10
CA GLU A 183 -12.64 -9.41 9.95
C GLU A 183 -12.60 -8.29 8.88
N ILE A 184 -11.42 -8.03 8.31
CA ILE A 184 -11.27 -7.14 7.16
C ILE A 184 -11.86 -7.82 5.91
N THR A 185 -12.54 -7.05 5.07
CA THR A 185 -13.27 -7.47 3.86
C THR A 185 -12.86 -6.63 2.65
N LEU A 186 -13.28 -7.05 1.46
CA LEU A 186 -13.14 -6.28 0.22
C LEU A 186 -14.52 -6.17 -0.40
N ASP A 187 -15.17 -5.01 -0.28
CA ASP A 187 -16.50 -4.74 -0.83
C ASP A 187 -17.43 -5.94 -0.62
N ALA A 188 -17.74 -6.26 0.65
CA ALA A 188 -18.36 -7.52 1.01
C ALA A 188 -19.72 -7.75 0.32
N GLN A 189 -20.39 -6.66 -0.08
CA GLN A 189 -21.64 -6.72 -0.85
C GLN A 189 -21.42 -6.71 -2.37
N ARG A 190 -20.19 -6.50 -2.85
CA ARG A 190 -19.80 -6.42 -4.26
C ARG A 190 -20.58 -5.35 -5.03
N LYS A 191 -20.71 -4.17 -4.43
CA LYS A 191 -21.50 -3.05 -4.98
C LYS A 191 -20.67 -1.82 -5.28
N LEU A 192 -19.42 -1.77 -4.82
CA LEU A 192 -18.60 -0.57 -4.85
C LEU A 192 -17.48 -0.65 -5.89
N TYR A 193 -16.61 -1.67 -5.80
CA TYR A 193 -15.42 -1.79 -6.66
C TYR A 193 -15.03 -3.24 -6.97
N VAL A 194 -15.66 -4.23 -6.35
CA VAL A 194 -15.51 -5.65 -6.72
C VAL A 194 -16.67 -6.04 -7.64
N GLY A 195 -16.37 -6.26 -8.92
CA GLY A 195 -17.40 -6.59 -9.93
C GLY A 195 -18.15 -5.38 -10.48
N THR A 196 -18.02 -4.20 -9.85
CA THR A 196 -18.69 -2.95 -10.25
C THR A 196 -17.67 -1.80 -10.34
N SER A 197 -18.12 -0.62 -10.78
CA SER A 197 -17.27 0.58 -10.89
C SER A 197 -17.84 1.81 -10.18
N LYS A 198 -18.56 1.61 -9.07
CA LYS A 198 -19.28 2.69 -8.38
C LYS A 198 -18.36 3.58 -7.53
N ALA A 199 -17.30 3.00 -6.96
CA ALA A 199 -16.32 3.68 -6.11
C ALA A 199 -14.93 3.79 -6.75
N GLY A 200 -14.82 3.55 -8.07
CA GLY A 200 -13.57 3.47 -8.83
C GLY A 200 -13.66 2.41 -9.92
N ALA A 201 -12.53 1.98 -10.48
CA ALA A 201 -12.56 0.88 -11.46
C ALA A 201 -12.92 -0.45 -10.80
N ASN A 202 -13.50 -1.37 -11.58
CA ASN A 202 -13.68 -2.76 -11.14
C ASN A 202 -12.31 -3.42 -10.97
N ILE A 203 -11.96 -3.71 -9.72
CA ILE A 203 -10.61 -4.20 -9.39
C ILE A 203 -10.34 -5.56 -10.03
N LEU A 204 -11.35 -6.38 -10.33
CA LEU A 204 -11.17 -7.69 -10.98
C LEU A 204 -10.57 -7.58 -12.40
N LYS A 205 -10.64 -6.39 -13.02
CA LYS A 205 -10.11 -6.10 -14.36
C LYS A 205 -8.71 -5.46 -14.33
N ALA A 206 -8.11 -5.29 -13.15
CA ALA A 206 -6.80 -4.67 -13.02
C ALA A 206 -5.68 -5.51 -13.67
N LYS A 207 -4.66 -4.83 -14.21
CA LYS A 207 -3.55 -5.47 -14.96
C LYS A 207 -2.42 -6.00 -14.07
N PHE A 208 -2.45 -5.70 -12.77
CA PHE A 208 -1.44 -6.14 -11.82
C PHE A 208 -1.72 -7.53 -11.22
N TRP A 209 -2.80 -8.20 -11.62
CA TRP A 209 -3.06 -9.57 -11.19
C TRP A 209 -2.16 -10.56 -11.92
N LYS A 210 -1.79 -11.66 -11.22
CA LYS A 210 -1.24 -12.85 -11.88
C LYS A 210 -2.23 -13.34 -12.93
N LYS A 211 -1.69 -13.72 -14.09
CA LYS A 211 -2.46 -14.36 -15.15
C LYS A 211 -2.79 -15.80 -14.77
#